data_AF-A0A1G3CR60-F1
#
_entry.id   AF-A0A1G3CR60-F1
#
_cell.length_a   1.000
_cell.length_b   1.000
_cell.length_c   1.000
_cell.angle_alpha   90.00
_cell.angle_beta   90.00
_cell.angle_gamma   90.00
#
_symmetry.space_group_name_H-M   'P 1'
#
loop_
_entity.id
_entity.type
_entity.pdbx_description
1 polymer ?
#
loop_
_entity_poly.entity_id
_entity_poly.type
_entity_poly.pdbx_seq_one_letter_code
_entity_poly.pdbx_strand_id
1 'polypeptide(L)'
;MKKTLLAVVSISVAAFAYANTSSDSSELVSQQCKISAEAVSTLKELRYGNTSIRKDVSSLINVNLRVQENKDAAKITLNQMVDDQVSSASALEAKYCS
;
A
#
# COMPACT_ATOMS: atom_id res chain seq x y z
N MET A 1 -11.64 -19.96 -6.91
CA MET A 1 -12.29 -18.89 -7.71
C MET A 1 -11.35 -17.70 -7.79
N LYS A 2 -10.84 -17.38 -8.97
CA LYS A 2 -9.94 -16.24 -9.25
C LYS A 2 -10.80 -14.98 -9.37
N LYS A 3 -10.84 -14.14 -8.33
CA LYS A 3 -11.43 -12.77 -8.36
C LYS A 3 -10.43 -11.72 -7.90
N THR A 4 -9.15 -12.01 -8.05
CA THR A 4 -8.08 -11.09 -7.67
C THR A 4 -8.05 -9.92 -8.66
N LEU A 5 -8.17 -8.71 -8.11
CA LEU A 5 -7.51 -7.50 -8.61
C LEU A 5 -8.05 -6.84 -9.90
N LEU A 6 -9.34 -6.51 -9.96
CA LEU A 6 -9.83 -5.53 -10.94
C LEU A 6 -10.15 -4.14 -10.36
N ALA A 7 -10.03 -3.94 -9.05
CA ALA A 7 -10.41 -2.67 -8.41
C ALA A 7 -9.24 -1.72 -8.07
N VAL A 8 -7.97 -2.13 -8.24
CA VAL A 8 -6.79 -1.33 -7.81
C VAL A 8 -6.13 -0.56 -8.97
N VAL A 9 -6.73 -0.58 -10.17
CA VAL A 9 -6.10 0.00 -11.38
C VAL A 9 -6.55 1.44 -11.67
N SER A 10 -7.51 1.99 -10.93
CA SER A 10 -8.05 3.33 -11.23
C SER A 10 -7.31 4.52 -10.59
N ILE A 11 -6.31 4.30 -9.74
CA ILE A 11 -5.55 5.39 -9.09
C ILE A 11 -4.06 5.31 -9.47
N SER A 12 -3.76 5.33 -10.77
CA SER A 12 -2.36 5.32 -11.25
C SER A 12 -2.04 6.42 -12.27
N VAL A 13 -2.85 7.48 -12.39
CA VAL A 13 -2.59 8.52 -13.41
C VAL A 13 -1.56 9.57 -12.97
N ALA A 14 -1.19 9.64 -11.69
CA ALA A 14 -0.19 10.62 -11.22
C ALA A 14 1.26 10.09 -11.14
N ALA A 15 1.49 8.77 -11.27
CA ALA A 15 2.82 8.17 -11.02
C ALA A 15 3.70 7.99 -12.28
N PHE A 16 3.17 8.19 -13.49
CA PHE A 16 3.91 7.87 -14.73
C PHE A 16 4.96 8.91 -15.16
N ALA A 17 5.17 10.00 -14.42
CA ALA A 17 6.20 11.00 -14.76
C ALA A 17 7.57 10.77 -14.09
N TYR A 18 7.70 9.85 -13.11
CA TYR A 18 8.93 9.67 -12.34
C TYR A 18 9.75 8.43 -12.75
N ALA A 19 9.67 8.04 -14.02
CA ALA A 19 10.34 6.84 -14.53
C ALA A 19 11.88 6.94 -14.64
N ASN A 20 12.51 8.06 -14.25
CA ASN A 20 13.95 8.32 -14.49
C ASN A 20 14.79 8.78 -13.29
N THR A 21 14.32 8.63 -12.05
CA THR A 21 15.16 8.86 -10.86
C THR A 21 15.55 7.53 -10.20
N SER A 22 16.83 7.35 -9.88
CA SER A 22 17.37 6.16 -9.21
C SER A 22 16.85 5.95 -7.78
N SER A 23 16.14 6.95 -7.24
CA SER A 23 15.64 6.99 -5.88
C SER A 23 14.14 7.26 -5.87
N ASP A 24 13.45 6.70 -4.89
CA ASP A 24 12.05 7.03 -4.64
C ASP A 24 11.96 8.44 -4.04
N SER A 25 11.06 9.27 -4.56
CA SER A 25 10.78 10.57 -3.95
C SER A 25 9.96 10.38 -2.67
N SER A 26 10.05 11.35 -1.75
CA SER A 26 9.21 11.37 -0.54
C SER A 26 7.71 11.37 -0.87
N GLU A 27 7.33 12.04 -1.96
CA GLU A 27 5.96 12.04 -2.48
C GLU A 27 5.52 10.62 -2.89
N LEU A 28 6.37 9.88 -3.62
CA LEU A 28 6.06 8.51 -4.05
C LEU A 28 5.94 7.56 -2.85
N VAL A 29 6.80 7.71 -1.83
CA VAL A 29 6.70 6.93 -0.58
C VAL A 29 5.40 7.27 0.18
N SER A 30 5.03 8.54 0.26
CA SER A 30 3.77 8.97 0.90
C SER A 30 2.55 8.42 0.15
N GLN A 31 2.54 8.49 -1.18
CA GLN A 31 1.47 7.90 -2.01
C GLN A 31 1.38 6.38 -1.83
N GLN A 32 2.51 5.68 -1.79
CA GLN A 32 2.52 4.24 -1.52
C GLN A 32 1.91 3.92 -0.15
N CYS A 33 2.14 4.76 0.86
CA CYS A 33 1.52 4.56 2.17
C CYS A 33 -0.01 4.67 2.09
N LYS A 34 -0.53 5.72 1.43
CA LYS A 34 -1.99 5.92 1.25
C LYS A 34 -2.63 4.77 0.49
N ILE A 35 -2.01 4.35 -0.61
CA ILE A 35 -2.46 3.18 -1.38
C ILE A 35 -2.49 1.91 -0.50
N SER A 36 -1.48 1.74 0.37
CA SER A 36 -1.45 0.61 1.30
C SER A 36 -2.59 0.68 2.32
N ALA A 37 -2.89 1.86 2.86
CA ALA A 37 -4.00 2.08 3.79
C ALA A 37 -5.37 1.78 3.14
N GLU A 38 -5.59 2.26 1.92
CA GLU A 38 -6.83 2.00 1.17
C GLU A 38 -6.97 0.51 0.82
N ALA A 39 -5.90 -0.14 0.38
CA ALA A 39 -5.90 -1.56 0.08
C ALA A 39 -6.16 -2.41 1.33
N VAL A 40 -5.51 -2.11 2.46
CA VAL A 40 -5.75 -2.79 3.74
C VAL A 40 -7.21 -2.59 4.19
N SER A 41 -7.72 -1.37 4.10
CA SER A 41 -9.11 -1.03 4.46
C SER A 41 -10.10 -1.87 3.64
N THR A 42 -9.99 -1.79 2.31
CA THR A 42 -10.85 -2.54 1.37
C THR A 42 -10.79 -4.05 1.62
N LEU A 43 -9.58 -4.60 1.78
CA LEU A 43 -9.43 -6.04 1.96
C LEU A 43 -9.94 -6.53 3.32
N LYS A 44 -9.80 -5.72 4.39
CA LYS A 44 -10.41 -6.00 5.69
C LYS A 44 -11.95 -6.00 5.61
N GLU A 45 -12.55 -5.04 4.90
CA GLU A 45 -14.00 -4.99 4.67
C GLU A 45 -14.50 -6.22 3.91
N LEU A 46 -13.73 -6.68 2.93
CA LEU A 46 -13.97 -7.93 2.19
C LEU A 46 -13.65 -9.19 2.99
N ARG A 47 -13.30 -9.06 4.29
CA ARG A 47 -12.98 -10.17 5.20
C ARG A 47 -11.81 -11.05 4.74
N TYR A 48 -10.86 -10.49 3.99
CA TYR A 48 -9.62 -11.19 3.65
C TYR A 48 -8.79 -11.44 4.91
N GLY A 49 -8.14 -12.60 4.99
CA GLY A 49 -7.24 -12.91 6.11
C GLY A 49 -5.97 -12.08 6.08
N ASN A 50 -5.44 -11.71 7.25
CA ASN A 50 -4.26 -10.84 7.40
C ASN A 50 -3.06 -11.30 6.58
N THR A 51 -2.81 -12.62 6.47
CA THR A 51 -1.72 -13.17 5.65
C THR A 51 -1.88 -12.84 4.16
N SER A 52 -3.10 -12.95 3.63
CA SER A 52 -3.40 -12.60 2.23
C SER A 52 -3.24 -11.11 1.99
N ILE A 53 -3.74 -10.27 2.92
CA ILE A 53 -3.59 -8.81 2.84
C ILE A 53 -2.12 -8.42 2.80
N ARG A 54 -1.31 -8.92 3.73
CA ARG A 54 0.14 -8.66 3.76
C ARG A 54 0.80 -9.06 2.45
N LYS A 55 0.46 -10.22 1.89
CA LYS A 55 1.04 -10.71 0.64
C LYS A 55 0.70 -9.80 -0.54
N ASP A 56 -0.57 -9.46 -0.71
CA ASP A 56 -1.04 -8.70 -1.87
C ASP A 56 -0.54 -7.25 -1.83
N VAL A 57 -0.61 -6.60 -0.66
CA VAL A 57 -0.13 -5.21 -0.52
C VAL A 57 1.40 -5.13 -0.52
N SER A 58 2.12 -6.11 0.05
CA SER A 58 3.58 -6.17 -0.05
C SER A 58 4.05 -6.36 -1.49
N SER A 59 3.29 -7.10 -2.31
CA SER A 59 3.57 -7.21 -3.74
C SER A 59 3.42 -5.86 -4.44
N LEU A 60 2.40 -5.08 -4.09
CA LEU A 60 2.21 -3.71 -4.61
C LEU A 60 3.37 -2.77 -4.22
N ILE A 61 3.80 -2.81 -2.95
CA ILE A 61 4.97 -2.05 -2.47
C ILE A 61 6.23 -2.39 -3.29
N ASN A 62 6.47 -3.68 -3.55
CA ASN A 62 7.66 -4.12 -4.28
C ASN A 62 7.66 -3.66 -5.76
N VAL A 63 6.48 -3.46 -6.35
CA VAL A 63 6.31 -2.97 -7.72
C VAL A 63 6.51 -1.46 -7.81
N ASN A 64 5.99 -0.72 -6.82
CA ASN A 64 5.93 0.75 -6.90
C ASN A 64 7.17 1.44 -6.32
N LEU A 65 7.81 0.86 -5.30
CA LEU A 65 9.05 1.39 -4.73
C LEU A 65 10.27 0.72 -5.36
N ARG A 66 11.37 1.45 -5.49
CA ARG A 66 12.64 0.92 -6.01
C ARG A 66 13.62 0.63 -4.87
N VAL A 67 13.78 1.56 -3.94
CA VAL A 67 14.79 1.51 -2.88
C VAL A 67 14.40 0.49 -1.81
N GLN A 68 15.34 -0.36 -1.43
CA GLN A 68 15.11 -1.45 -0.47
C GLN A 68 14.70 -0.93 0.91
N GLU A 69 15.36 0.11 1.40
CA GLU A 69 15.02 0.76 2.67
C GLU A 69 13.57 1.26 2.70
N ASN A 70 13.10 1.90 1.62
CA ASN A 70 11.72 2.35 1.52
C ASN A 70 10.72 1.19 1.45
N LYS A 71 11.07 0.09 0.76
CA LYS A 71 10.26 -1.14 0.76
C LYS A 71 10.12 -1.73 2.15
N ASP A 72 11.20 -1.76 2.90
CA ASP A 72 11.23 -2.37 4.24
C ASP A 72 10.45 -1.49 5.24
N ALA A 73 10.65 -0.17 5.19
CA ALA A 73 9.85 0.77 5.96
C ALA A 73 8.35 0.65 5.63
N ALA A 74 7.98 0.64 4.34
CA ALA A 74 6.59 0.49 3.92
C ALA A 74 5.97 -0.85 4.35
N LYS A 75 6.75 -1.94 4.36
CA LYS A 75 6.29 -3.27 4.83
C LYS A 75 6.08 -3.31 6.34
N ILE A 76 6.94 -2.62 7.11
CA ILE A 76 6.75 -2.47 8.56
C ILE A 76 5.43 -1.75 8.83
N THR A 77 5.21 -0.63 8.15
CA THR A 77 3.96 0.14 8.25
C THR A 77 2.75 -0.70 7.82
N LEU A 78 2.84 -1.44 6.71
CA LEU A 78 1.80 -2.36 6.28
C LEU A 78 1.43 -3.38 7.36
N ASN A 79 2.42 -4.00 8.00
CA ASN A 79 2.15 -4.95 9.07
C ASN A 79 1.36 -4.31 10.22
N GLN A 80 1.75 -3.09 10.61
CA GLN A 80 1.03 -2.33 11.63
C GLN A 80 -0.41 -2.02 11.20
N MET A 81 -0.63 -1.57 9.97
CA MET A 81 -1.98 -1.33 9.43
C MET A 81 -2.84 -2.59 9.43
N VAL A 82 -2.27 -3.75 9.12
CA VAL A 82 -2.99 -5.04 9.09
C VAL A 82 -3.38 -5.49 10.49
N ASP A 83 -2.48 -5.35 11.47
CA ASP A 83 -2.71 -5.75 12.86
C ASP A 83 -3.56 -4.74 13.65
N ASP A 84 -3.74 -3.52 13.13
CA ASP A 84 -4.61 -2.52 13.75
C ASP A 84 -6.08 -2.97 13.75
N GLN A 85 -6.82 -2.61 14.80
CA GLN A 85 -8.26 -2.84 14.89
C GLN A 85 -9.06 -1.92 13.97
N VAL A 86 -8.51 -0.75 13.66
CA VAL A 86 -9.07 0.20 12.71
C VAL A 86 -8.98 -0.37 11.31
N SER A 87 -10.07 -0.18 10.56
CA SER A 87 -10.19 -0.66 9.18
C SER A 87 -10.53 0.45 8.20
N SER A 88 -10.79 1.70 8.62
CA SER A 88 -11.07 2.78 7.68
C SER A 88 -9.78 3.35 7.09
N ALA A 89 -9.78 3.55 5.77
CA ALA A 89 -8.63 4.09 5.04
C ALA A 89 -8.14 5.42 5.62
N SER A 90 -9.04 6.38 5.86
CA SER A 90 -8.70 7.70 6.39
C SER A 90 -8.03 7.65 7.77
N ALA A 91 -8.45 6.73 8.64
CA ALA A 91 -7.85 6.59 9.96
C ALA A 91 -6.51 5.84 9.93
N LEU A 92 -6.36 4.86 9.02
CA LEU A 92 -5.07 4.22 8.76
C LEU A 92 -4.07 5.23 8.16
N GLU A 93 -4.49 6.04 7.19
CA GLU A 93 -3.66 7.10 6.61
C GLU A 93 -3.21 8.11 7.67
N ALA A 94 -4.15 8.64 8.45
CA ALA A 94 -3.85 9.63 9.49
C ALA A 94 -2.89 9.09 10.55
N LYS A 95 -2.90 7.79 10.81
CA LYS A 95 -2.05 7.16 11.82
C LYS A 95 -0.65 6.78 11.30
N TYR A 96 -0.54 6.43 10.03
CA TYR A 96 0.65 5.74 9.50
C TYR A 96 1.32 6.42 8.31
N CYS A 97 0.69 7.39 7.65
CA CYS A 97 1.15 7.99 6.40
C CYS A 97 1.52 9.48 6.50
N SER A 98 1.70 9.97 7.73
CA SER A 98 2.15 11.32 8.07
C SER A 98 3.65 11.50 7.96
#